data_AF-A0A1H7RFP6-F1
#
_entry.id   AF-A0A1H7RFP6-F1
#
_cell.length_a   1.000
_cell.length_b   1.000
_cell.length_c   1.000
_cell.angle_alpha   90.00
_cell.angle_beta   90.00
_cell.angle_gamma   90.00
#
_symmetry.space_group_name_H-M   'P 1'
#
loop_
_entity.id
_entity.type
_entity.pdbx_description
1 polymer ?
#
loop_
_entity_poly.entity_id
_entity_poly.type
_entity_poly.pdbx_seq_one_letter_code
_entity_poly.pdbx_strand_id
1 'polypeptide(L)'
;MEAIQGVEQNLKELLPYYSEAPTGTRSLSGADLTAYYAGHLLGFAKTSVRSYAIAITEAATPSVRETLQKQLNKAIELHGKIFYFMYARGLYPSYNLKQLLENDVKNANKALSL
;
A
#
# COMPACT_ATOMS: atom_id res chain seq x y z
N MET A 1 11.49 5.18 -22.21
CA MET A 1 11.54 3.85 -22.84
C MET A 1 12.32 2.85 -21.98
N GLU A 2 13.44 3.25 -21.40
CA GLU A 2 14.27 2.41 -20.50
C GLU A 2 13.50 1.75 -19.33
N ALA A 3 12.61 2.49 -18.65
CA ALA A 3 11.81 1.94 -17.55
C ALA A 3 10.80 0.87 -18.00
N ILE A 4 10.20 1.04 -19.19
CA ILE A 4 9.26 0.07 -19.77
C ILE A 4 10.02 -1.18 -20.21
N GLN A 5 11.18 -0.99 -20.85
CA GLN A 5 12.06 -2.09 -21.26
C GLN A 5 12.61 -2.87 -20.06
N GLY A 6 12.97 -2.18 -18.97
CA GLY A 6 13.44 -2.84 -17.74
C GLY A 6 12.35 -3.69 -17.08
N VAL A 7 11.10 -3.19 -17.04
CA VAL A 7 9.97 -3.97 -16.51
C VAL A 7 9.63 -5.16 -17.44
N GLU A 8 9.68 -4.97 -18.75
CA GLU A 8 9.48 -6.03 -19.73
C GLU A 8 10.56 -7.12 -19.62
N GLN A 9 11.81 -6.73 -19.38
CA GLN A 9 12.94 -7.64 -19.15
C GLN A 9 12.73 -8.47 -17.89
N ASN A 10 12.38 -7.84 -16.77
CA ASN A 10 12.13 -8.52 -15.51
C ASN A 10 10.99 -9.55 -15.63
N LEU A 11 9.94 -9.23 -16.39
CA LEU A 11 8.82 -10.16 -16.64
C LEU A 11 9.24 -11.35 -17.51
N LYS A 12 10.09 -11.11 -18.53
CA LYS A 12 10.63 -12.17 -19.40
C LYS A 12 11.54 -13.14 -18.66
N GLU A 13 12.31 -12.66 -17.68
CA GLU A 13 13.19 -13.49 -16.85
C GLU A 13 12.41 -14.42 -15.92
N LEU A 14 11.20 -14.04 -15.53
CA LEU A 14 10.35 -14.81 -14.62
C LEU A 14 9.43 -15.82 -15.33
N LEU A 15 9.08 -15.57 -16.59
CA LEU A 15 8.17 -16.41 -17.39
C LEU A 15 8.55 -17.91 -17.47
N PRO A 16 9.83 -18.31 -17.61
CA PRO A 16 10.22 -19.72 -17.68
C PRO A 16 9.92 -20.53 -16.40
N TYR A 17 9.79 -19.86 -15.26
CA TYR A 17 9.50 -20.51 -13.98
C TYR A 17 7.99 -20.67 -13.71
N TYR A 18 7.13 -20.19 -14.62
CA TYR A 18 5.68 -20.20 -14.45
C TYR A 18 5.09 -21.61 -14.43
N SER A 19 5.67 -22.58 -15.15
CA SER A 19 5.22 -23.98 -15.16
C SER A 19 5.52 -24.73 -13.86
N GLU A 20 6.47 -24.23 -13.07
CA GLU A 20 6.86 -24.78 -11.75
C GLU A 20 6.06 -24.13 -10.60
N ALA A 21 5.17 -23.18 -10.90
CA ALA A 21 4.34 -22.52 -9.90
C ALA A 21 3.15 -23.43 -9.50
N PRO A 22 2.96 -23.73 -8.20
CA PRO A 22 1.89 -24.62 -7.77
C PRO A 22 0.52 -24.02 -8.06
N THR A 23 -0.32 -24.75 -8.82
CA THR A 23 -1.71 -24.38 -9.10
C THR A 23 -2.60 -24.74 -7.92
N GLY A 24 -2.90 -23.75 -7.07
CA GLY A 24 -3.76 -23.91 -5.90
C GLY A 24 -5.25 -23.85 -6.25
N THR A 25 -5.98 -24.94 -5.98
CA THR A 25 -7.45 -24.97 -6.07
C THR A 25 -8.06 -24.05 -4.99
N ARG A 26 -8.87 -23.10 -5.47
CA ARG A 26 -9.50 -22.00 -4.71
C ARG A 26 -10.67 -22.48 -3.85
N SER A 27 -10.70 -22.10 -2.57
CA SER A 27 -11.94 -22.06 -1.76
C SER A 27 -12.12 -20.65 -1.18
N LEU A 28 -13.25 -20.02 -1.50
CA LEU A 28 -13.54 -18.59 -1.30
C LEU A 28 -14.57 -18.32 -0.17
N SER A 29 -14.68 -19.17 0.85
CA SER A 29 -15.59 -18.91 1.99
C SER A 29 -14.84 -18.70 3.31
N GLY A 30 -14.91 -17.49 3.88
CA GLY A 30 -14.57 -17.22 5.29
C GLY A 30 -13.23 -16.56 5.63
N ALA A 31 -12.46 -16.03 4.67
CA ALA A 31 -11.18 -15.38 4.99
C ALA A 31 -11.37 -13.94 5.53
N ASP A 32 -10.81 -13.63 6.71
CA ASP A 32 -10.72 -12.27 7.23
C ASP A 32 -9.81 -11.41 6.35
N LEU A 33 -10.40 -10.43 5.65
CA LEU A 33 -9.73 -9.50 4.74
C LEU A 33 -9.39 -8.16 5.41
N THR A 34 -9.56 -8.03 6.73
CA THR A 34 -9.35 -6.76 7.45
C THR A 34 -7.95 -6.18 7.20
N ALA A 35 -6.91 -7.02 7.24
CA ALA A 35 -5.53 -6.59 7.00
C ALA A 35 -5.31 -6.04 5.58
N TYR A 36 -5.95 -6.67 4.59
CA TYR A 36 -5.89 -6.24 3.19
C TYR A 36 -6.53 -4.86 3.02
N TYR A 37 -7.78 -4.70 3.43
CA TYR A 37 -8.49 -3.42 3.28
C TYR A 37 -7.84 -2.30 4.10
N ALA A 38 -7.37 -2.59 5.32
CA ALA A 38 -6.65 -1.60 6.13
C ALA A 38 -5.33 -1.16 5.48
N GLY A 39 -4.58 -2.09 4.89
CA GLY A 39 -3.37 -1.77 4.12
C GLY A 39 -3.64 -0.89 2.91
N HIS A 40 -4.69 -1.19 2.13
CA HIS A 40 -5.14 -0.35 1.02
C HIS A 40 -5.53 1.06 1.48
N LEU A 41 -6.28 1.15 2.58
CA LEU A 41 -6.71 2.44 3.14
C LEU A 41 -5.51 3.25 3.68
N LEU A 42 -4.52 2.58 4.30
CA LEU A 42 -3.28 3.21 4.76
C LEU A 42 -2.49 3.79 3.58
N GLY A 43 -2.37 3.03 2.48
CA GLY A 43 -1.73 3.47 1.24
C GLY A 43 -2.46 4.67 0.62
N PHE A 44 -3.78 4.62 0.56
CA PHE A 44 -4.62 5.74 0.11
C PHE A 44 -4.36 7.00 0.94
N ALA A 45 -4.38 6.91 2.27
CA ALA A 45 -4.17 8.06 3.15
C ALA A 45 -2.79 8.72 2.95
N LYS A 46 -1.72 7.92 2.76
CA LYS A 46 -0.38 8.43 2.44
C LYS A 46 -0.37 9.20 1.11
N THR A 47 -1.02 8.64 0.08
CA THR A 47 -1.16 9.30 -1.22
C THR A 47 -1.94 10.60 -1.10
N SER A 48 -3.05 10.62 -0.36
CA SER A 48 -3.83 11.84 -0.13
C SER A 48 -3.02 12.95 0.55
N VAL A 49 -2.20 12.62 1.56
CA VAL A 49 -1.28 13.59 2.20
C VAL A 49 -0.34 14.21 1.17
N ARG A 50 0.30 13.39 0.32
CA ARG A 50 1.18 13.88 -0.76
C ARG A 50 0.43 14.76 -1.76
N SER A 51 -0.76 14.34 -2.20
CA SER A 51 -1.58 15.07 -3.16
C SER A 51 -2.03 16.44 -2.63
N TYR A 52 -2.44 16.52 -1.36
CA TYR A 52 -2.81 17.81 -0.77
C TYR A 52 -1.61 18.75 -0.63
N ALA A 53 -0.43 18.24 -0.26
CA ALA A 53 0.78 19.06 -0.20
C ALA A 53 1.11 19.68 -1.57
N ILE A 54 1.01 18.92 -2.66
CA ILE A 54 1.18 19.42 -4.03
C ILE A 54 0.14 20.50 -4.34
N ALA A 55 -1.14 20.21 -4.10
CA ALA A 55 -2.23 21.15 -4.40
C ALA A 55 -2.10 22.49 -3.63
N ILE A 56 -1.60 22.46 -2.39
CA ILE A 56 -1.32 23.67 -1.59
C ILE A 56 -0.27 24.56 -2.26
N THR A 57 0.78 23.96 -2.84
CA THR A 57 1.84 24.70 -3.54
C THR A 57 1.40 25.28 -4.89
N GLU A 58 0.38 24.69 -5.52
CA GLU A 58 -0.19 25.15 -6.79
C GLU A 58 -1.36 26.15 -6.60
N ALA A 59 -1.89 26.28 -5.38
CA ALA A 59 -3.02 27.16 -5.10
C ALA A 59 -2.62 28.65 -5.10
N ALA A 60 -3.18 29.40 -6.06
CA ALA A 60 -2.94 30.83 -6.23
C ALA A 60 -3.70 31.71 -5.22
N THR A 61 -4.86 31.26 -4.70
CA THR A 61 -5.69 32.04 -3.78
C THR A 61 -5.49 31.62 -2.31
N PRO A 62 -5.37 32.58 -1.36
CA PRO A 62 -5.19 32.26 0.05
C PRO A 62 -6.29 31.38 0.66
N SER A 63 -7.54 31.61 0.29
CA SER A 63 -8.70 30.85 0.79
C SER A 63 -8.68 29.38 0.35
N VAL A 64 -8.25 29.09 -0.89
CA VAL A 64 -8.09 27.72 -1.37
C VAL A 64 -6.93 27.06 -0.65
N ARG A 65 -5.81 27.76 -0.45
CA ARG A 65 -4.66 27.24 0.30
C ARG A 65 -5.04 26.85 1.73
N GLU A 66 -5.77 27.71 2.43
CA GLU A 66 -6.24 27.43 3.80
C GLU A 66 -7.18 26.21 3.83
N THR A 67 -8.07 26.09 2.85
CA THR A 67 -9.00 24.95 2.74
C THR A 67 -8.25 23.64 2.52
N LEU A 68 -7.28 23.62 1.59
CA LEU A 68 -6.46 22.45 1.31
C LEU A 68 -5.57 22.08 2.50
N GLN A 69 -5.04 23.06 3.24
CA GLN A 69 -4.30 22.81 4.48
C GLN A 69 -5.16 22.13 5.54
N LYS A 70 -6.42 22.56 5.72
CA LYS A 70 -7.37 21.88 6.63
C LYS A 70 -7.63 20.44 6.19
N GLN A 71 -7.75 20.18 4.88
CA GLN A 71 -7.94 18.83 4.34
C GLN A 71 -6.68 17.95 4.50
N LEU A 72 -5.49 18.50 4.29
CA LEU A 72 -4.20 17.84 4.57
C LEU A 72 -4.13 17.38 6.02
N ASN A 73 -4.46 18.24 6.98
CA ASN A 73 -4.44 17.89 8.40
C ASN A 73 -5.41 16.73 8.70
N LYS A 74 -6.61 16.73 8.11
CA LYS A 74 -7.55 15.59 8.23
C LYS A 74 -7.01 14.30 7.62
N ALA A 75 -6.29 14.36 6.50
CA ALA A 75 -5.65 13.19 5.89
C ALA A 75 -4.52 12.63 6.78
N ILE A 76 -3.74 13.50 7.43
CA ILE A 76 -2.71 13.11 8.41
C ILE A 76 -3.36 12.41 9.62
N GLU A 77 -4.44 12.96 10.16
CA GLU A 77 -5.19 12.33 11.25
C GLU A 77 -5.76 10.96 10.85
N LEU A 78 -6.32 10.85 9.64
CA LEU A 78 -6.83 9.59 9.10
C LEU A 78 -5.71 8.56 8.99
N HIS A 79 -4.56 8.93 8.43
CA HIS A 79 -3.37 8.07 8.38
C HIS A 79 -3.00 7.55 9.77
N GLY A 80 -2.94 8.43 10.78
CA GLY A 80 -2.65 8.05 12.16
C GLY A 80 -3.66 7.03 12.72
N LYS A 81 -4.96 7.26 12.51
CA LYS A 81 -6.02 6.33 12.94
C LYS A 81 -5.87 4.94 12.33
N ILE A 82 -5.61 4.86 11.02
CA ILE A 82 -5.43 3.58 10.32
C ILE A 82 -4.15 2.89 10.80
N PHE A 83 -3.05 3.64 10.93
CA PHE A 83 -1.78 3.11 11.42
C PHE A 83 -1.95 2.48 12.81
N TYR A 84 -2.53 3.21 13.77
CA TYR A 84 -2.73 2.68 15.13
C TYR A 84 -3.73 1.52 15.16
N PHE A 85 -4.76 1.54 14.32
CA PHE A 85 -5.68 0.42 14.16
C PHE A 85 -4.95 -0.87 13.74
N MET A 86 -4.06 -0.77 12.74
CA MET A 86 -3.26 -1.89 12.24
C MET A 86 -2.19 -2.32 13.25
N TYR A 87 -1.48 -1.36 13.84
CA TYR A 87 -0.42 -1.61 14.82
C TYR A 87 -0.94 -2.34 16.06
N ALA A 88 -2.03 -1.85 16.66
CA ALA A 88 -2.64 -2.45 17.86
C ALA A 88 -3.14 -3.89 17.63
N ARG A 89 -3.34 -4.29 16.37
CA ARG A 89 -3.77 -5.64 15.96
C ARG A 89 -2.63 -6.49 15.42
N GLY A 90 -1.38 -6.02 15.49
CA GLY A 90 -0.22 -6.73 14.95
C GLY A 90 -0.16 -6.82 13.43
N LEU A 91 -1.01 -6.08 12.72
CA LEU A 91 -1.11 -6.09 11.25
C LEU A 91 -0.02 -5.26 10.57
N TYR A 92 0.66 -4.39 11.32
CA TYR A 92 1.73 -3.53 10.80
C TYR A 92 2.82 -3.29 11.87
N PRO A 93 3.78 -4.20 12.07
CA PRO A 93 4.78 -4.11 13.12
C PRO A 93 5.92 -3.14 12.76
N SER A 94 5.60 -1.87 12.52
CA SER A 94 6.51 -0.87 11.97
C SER A 94 7.78 -0.61 12.80
N TYR A 95 7.74 -0.89 14.11
CA TYR A 95 8.89 -0.74 15.01
C TYR A 95 9.78 -1.98 15.07
N ASN A 96 9.36 -3.10 14.47
CA ASN A 96 10.14 -4.35 14.40
C ASN A 96 10.45 -4.66 12.94
N LEU A 97 11.61 -4.18 12.47
CA LEU A 97 12.03 -4.33 11.07
C LEU A 97 12.06 -5.79 10.62
N LYS A 98 12.54 -6.71 11.46
CA LYS A 98 12.60 -8.14 11.13
C LYS A 98 11.20 -8.68 10.84
N GLN A 99 10.26 -8.43 11.76
CA GLN A 99 8.88 -8.90 11.62
C GLN A 99 8.15 -8.23 10.45
N LEU A 100 8.46 -6.97 10.18
CA LEU A 100 7.92 -6.25 9.02
C LEU A 100 8.34 -6.92 7.70
N LEU A 101 9.64 -7.21 7.55
CA LEU A 101 10.17 -7.87 6.36
C LEU A 101 9.63 -9.30 6.19
N GLU A 102 9.52 -10.06 7.28
CA GLU A 102 8.90 -11.40 7.26
C GLU A 102 7.44 -11.35 6.76
N ASN A 103 6.67 -10.34 7.20
CA ASN A 103 5.31 -10.12 6.73
C ASN A 103 5.28 -9.72 5.26
N ASP A 104 6.19 -8.86 4.80
CA ASP A 104 6.27 -8.43 3.40
C ASP A 104 6.58 -9.61 2.48
N VAL A 105 7.54 -10.47 2.86
CA VAL A 105 7.85 -11.72 2.13
C VAL A 105 6.64 -12.64 2.08
N LYS A 106 5.94 -12.83 3.21
CA LYS A 106 4.71 -13.64 3.27
C LYS A 106 3.61 -13.08 2.36
N ASN A 107 3.42 -11.77 2.35
CA ASN A 107 2.42 -11.11 1.51
C ASN A 107 2.78 -11.22 0.03
N ALA A 108 4.05 -11.05 -0.33
CA ALA A 108 4.53 -11.24 -1.69
C ALA A 108 4.29 -12.68 -2.17
N ASN A 109 4.69 -13.68 -1.36
CA ASN A 109 4.43 -15.09 -1.67
C ASN A 109 2.93 -15.40 -1.82
N LYS A 110 2.09 -14.81 -0.96
CA LYS A 110 0.64 -14.95 -1.06
C LYS A 110 0.10 -14.34 -2.36
N ALA A 111 0.55 -13.15 -2.73
CA ALA A 111 0.14 -12.49 -3.96
C ALA A 111 0.58 -13.26 -5.21
N LEU A 112 1.76 -13.91 -5.18
CA LEU A 112 2.25 -14.78 -6.24
C LEU A 112 1.49 -16.11 -6.35
N SER A 113 0.83 -16.55 -5.27
CA SER A 113 0.01 -17.77 -5.23
C SER A 113 -1.47 -17.57 -5.58
N LEU A 114 -1.88 -16.33 -5.86
CA LEU A 114 -3.24 -15.94 -6.26
C LEU A 114 -3.40 -15.91 -7.77
#